data_AF-A0A923MRR3-F1
#
_entry.id   AF-A0A923MRR3-F1
#
_cell.length_a   1.000
_cell.length_b   1.000
_cell.length_c   1.000
_cell.angle_alpha   90.00
_cell.angle_beta   90.00
_cell.angle_gamma   90.00
#
_symmetry.space_group_name_H-M   'P 1'
#
loop_
_entity.id
_entity.type
_entity.pdbx_description
1 polymer ?
#
loop_
_entity_poly.entity_id
_entity_poly.type
_entity_poly.pdbx_seq_one_letter_code
_entity_poly.pdbx_strand_id
1 'polypeptide(L)'
;MPFIALSRFARALLLVLAFLLAAAAAQAQDRKKNFAPGFTARTADSRLLVLPADIELYSMSAGGVIEPRADWTEAAQKHFGAALASQGKLLGGKVTRMALPEAEEFSDVVTLHRAVADAIGLHHRGGLMELATKGDRLDWSLGDAVQPLRERTGADYALFTWIRDSYASSERKIAMAALALLGAISLGGEQEGYASLVDLRTGRVVWFNQLSRMSGDLRDAEPAVETVQTLLKGFPGFQ
;
A
#
# COMPACT_ATOMS: atom_id res chain seq x y z
N MET A 1 -16.83 41.99 41.22
CA MET A 1 -17.03 41.14 40.02
C MET A 1 -18.12 40.12 40.35
N PRO A 2 -19.30 40.15 39.69
CA PRO A 2 -20.38 39.24 40.05
C PRO A 2 -20.12 37.86 39.47
N PHE A 3 -20.18 36.83 40.31
CA PHE A 3 -20.25 35.44 39.85
C PHE A 3 -21.64 35.19 39.28
N ILE A 4 -21.74 35.03 37.96
CA ILE A 4 -22.99 34.65 37.29
C ILE A 4 -23.30 33.21 37.71
N ALA A 5 -24.29 33.03 38.59
CA ALA A 5 -24.75 31.72 39.00
C ALA A 5 -25.53 31.06 37.85
N LEU A 6 -24.88 30.15 37.11
CA LEU A 6 -25.57 29.36 36.10
C LEU A 6 -26.68 28.52 36.75
N SER A 7 -27.88 28.57 36.18
CA SER A 7 -29.01 27.75 36.60
C SER A 7 -28.68 26.25 36.51
N ARG A 8 -29.36 25.42 37.31
CA ARG A 8 -29.18 23.96 37.27
C ARG A 8 -29.38 23.39 35.86
N PHE A 9 -30.27 24.01 35.08
CA PHE A 9 -30.52 23.70 33.67
C PHE A 9 -29.32 24.03 32.77
N ALA A 10 -28.71 25.21 32.94
CA ALA A 10 -27.53 25.60 32.15
C ALA A 10 -26.32 24.71 32.44
N ARG A 11 -26.15 24.27 33.69
CA ARG A 11 -25.10 23.31 34.08
C ARG A 11 -25.32 21.92 33.47
N ALA A 12 -26.57 21.44 33.45
CA ALA A 12 -26.92 20.16 32.83
C ALA A 12 -26.68 20.18 31.31
N LEU A 13 -27.03 21.28 30.64
CA LEU A 13 -26.79 21.45 29.20
C LEU A 13 -25.30 21.48 28.85
N LEU A 14 -24.49 22.17 29.67
CA LEU A 14 -23.03 22.18 29.49
C LEU A 14 -22.39 20.81 29.70
N LEU A 15 -22.89 20.01 30.65
CA LEU A 15 -22.42 18.64 30.88
C LEU A 15 -22.79 17.71 29.70
N VAL A 16 -24.00 17.84 29.15
CA VAL A 16 -24.41 17.07 27.97
C VAL A 16 -23.57 17.46 26.74
N LEU A 17 -23.33 18.76 26.54
CA LEU A 17 -22.49 19.22 25.43
C LEU A 17 -21.04 18.76 25.56
N ALA A 18 -20.47 18.79 26.77
CA ALA A 18 -19.14 18.26 27.05
C ALA A 18 -19.06 16.73 26.82
N PHE A 19 -20.12 16.00 27.15
CA PHE A 19 -20.19 14.55 26.92
C PHE A 19 -20.31 14.23 25.42
N LEU A 20 -21.07 15.01 24.66
CA LEU A 20 -21.18 14.90 23.20
C LEU A 20 -19.86 15.24 22.49
N LEU A 21 -19.14 16.27 22.96
CA LEU A 21 -17.82 16.63 22.44
C LEU A 21 -16.75 15.57 22.77
N ALA A 22 -16.80 14.97 23.97
CA ALA A 22 -15.92 13.87 24.35
C ALA A 22 -16.22 12.58 23.56
N ALA A 23 -17.50 12.27 23.30
CA ALA A 23 -17.89 11.14 22.47
C ALA A 23 -17.47 11.32 21.00
N ALA A 24 -17.59 12.53 20.45
CA ALA A 24 -17.12 12.84 19.10
C ALA A 24 -15.58 12.76 18.99
N ALA A 25 -14.84 13.18 20.01
CA ALA A 25 -13.37 13.04 20.05
C ALA A 25 -12.91 11.57 20.19
N ALA A 26 -13.66 10.74 20.92
CA ALA A 26 -13.38 9.31 21.05
C ALA A 26 -13.66 8.50 19.76
N GLN A 27 -14.61 8.97 18.93
CA GLN A 27 -14.87 8.40 17.60
C GLN A 27 -13.89 8.90 16.51
N ALA A 28 -13.15 9.99 16.78
CA ALA A 28 -12.20 10.60 15.85
C ALA A 28 -10.75 10.10 16.00
N GLN A 29 -10.49 9.04 16.78
CA GLN A 29 -9.22 8.32 16.64
C GLN A 29 -9.29 7.55 15.32
N ASP A 30 -8.91 8.26 14.26
CA ASP A 30 -8.70 7.80 12.89
C ASP A 30 -7.83 6.54 12.93
N ARG A 31 -8.48 5.38 13.12
CA ARG A 31 -7.82 4.09 12.97
C ARG A 31 -7.51 3.99 11.50
N LYS A 32 -6.29 4.38 11.14
CA LYS A 32 -5.75 4.16 9.80
C LYS A 32 -5.90 2.67 9.50
N LYS A 33 -6.88 2.30 8.68
CA LYS A 33 -7.18 0.90 8.29
C LYS A 33 -5.94 0.20 7.71
N ASN A 34 -4.98 0.99 7.24
CA ASN A 34 -3.69 0.56 6.74
C ASN A 34 -2.71 0.08 7.81
N PHE A 35 -3.00 0.20 9.12
CA PHE A 35 -2.13 -0.20 10.21
C PHE A 35 -2.70 -1.40 10.97
N ALA A 36 -1.81 -2.31 11.37
CA ALA A 36 -2.19 -3.40 12.26
C ALA A 36 -2.59 -2.88 13.64
N PRO A 37 -3.56 -3.53 14.32
CA PRO A 37 -3.93 -3.17 15.68
C PRO A 37 -2.72 -3.13 16.61
N GLY A 38 -2.56 -2.00 17.33
CA GLY A 38 -1.47 -1.75 18.27
C GLY A 38 -0.15 -1.28 17.65
N PHE A 39 -0.05 -1.20 16.32
CA PHE A 39 1.12 -0.65 15.65
C PHE A 39 0.87 0.79 15.20
N THR A 40 1.83 1.69 15.43
CA THR A 40 1.69 3.11 15.11
C THR A 40 2.88 3.67 14.33
N ALA A 41 4.09 3.23 14.66
CA ALA A 41 5.33 3.67 14.03
C ALA A 41 6.45 2.65 14.30
N ARG A 42 7.52 2.74 13.53
CA ARG A 42 8.75 1.97 13.72
C ARG A 42 9.65 2.66 14.73
N THR A 43 10.61 1.98 15.33
CA THR A 43 11.64 2.63 16.15
C THR A 43 12.65 3.36 15.26
N ALA A 44 13.23 4.47 15.73
CA ALA A 44 14.21 5.25 14.98
C ALA A 44 15.46 4.44 14.56
N ASP A 45 15.80 3.39 15.29
CA ASP A 45 16.93 2.51 15.05
C ASP A 45 16.60 1.23 14.25
N SER A 46 15.33 1.05 13.87
CA SER A 46 14.86 -0.12 13.11
C SER A 46 15.57 -0.26 11.75
N ARG A 47 15.83 -1.52 11.38
CA ARG A 47 16.44 -1.92 10.11
C ARG A 47 15.36 -2.38 9.15
N LEU A 48 15.32 -1.76 7.98
CA LEU A 48 14.37 -2.08 6.92
C LEU A 48 15.06 -2.89 5.83
N LEU A 49 14.54 -4.08 5.54
CA LEU A 49 14.80 -4.80 4.31
C LEU A 49 13.81 -4.36 3.24
N VAL A 50 14.30 -4.01 2.06
CA VAL A 50 13.47 -3.78 0.87
C VAL A 50 13.72 -4.94 -0.07
N LEU A 51 12.68 -5.75 -0.32
CA LEU A 51 12.76 -6.78 -1.34
C LEU A 51 12.64 -6.18 -2.75
N PRO A 52 13.13 -6.90 -3.78
CA PRO A 52 12.83 -6.54 -5.17
C PRO A 52 11.33 -6.39 -5.38
N ALA A 53 10.93 -5.35 -6.12
CA ALA A 53 9.54 -5.15 -6.47
C ALA A 53 9.12 -6.18 -7.53
N ASP A 54 7.99 -6.84 -7.32
CA ASP A 54 7.36 -7.69 -8.31
C ASP A 54 6.53 -6.81 -9.27
N ILE A 55 7.14 -6.41 -10.38
CA ILE A 55 6.54 -5.52 -11.38
C ILE A 55 6.48 -6.25 -12.72
N GLU A 56 5.30 -6.24 -13.35
CA GLU A 56 5.13 -6.62 -14.76
C GLU A 56 4.22 -5.62 -15.47
N LEU A 57 4.62 -5.19 -16.67
CA LEU A 57 3.81 -4.32 -17.52
C LEU A 57 3.30 -5.05 -18.76
N TYR A 58 2.14 -4.63 -19.25
CA TYR A 58 1.45 -5.25 -20.37
C TYR A 58 0.99 -4.25 -21.44
N SER A 59 0.96 -4.70 -22.68
CA SER A 59 0.24 -4.06 -23.77
C SER A 59 -1.18 -4.60 -23.86
N MET A 60 -2.16 -3.72 -24.07
CA MET A 60 -3.56 -4.08 -24.27
C MET A 60 -3.98 -3.80 -25.71
N SER A 61 -4.35 -4.83 -26.45
CA SER A 61 -4.78 -4.72 -27.85
C SER A 61 -6.21 -4.14 -27.97
N ALA A 62 -6.61 -3.78 -29.19
CA ALA A 62 -7.98 -3.33 -29.47
C ALA A 62 -9.03 -4.42 -29.15
N GLY A 63 -8.66 -5.70 -29.30
CA GLY A 63 -9.48 -6.85 -28.94
C GLY A 63 -9.49 -7.19 -27.44
N GLY A 64 -8.79 -6.40 -26.61
CA GLY A 64 -8.71 -6.63 -25.16
C GLY A 64 -7.70 -7.71 -24.74
N VAL A 65 -6.84 -8.16 -25.66
CA VAL A 65 -5.77 -9.12 -25.34
C VAL A 65 -4.67 -8.39 -24.56
N ILE A 66 -4.23 -9.00 -23.45
CA ILE A 66 -3.17 -8.50 -22.58
C ILE A 66 -1.89 -9.29 -22.87
N GLU A 67 -0.84 -8.60 -23.28
CA GLU A 67 0.44 -9.21 -23.66
C GLU A 67 1.58 -8.64 -22.81
N PRO A 68 2.40 -9.48 -22.15
CA PRO A 68 3.51 -9.02 -21.33
C PRO A 68 4.59 -8.31 -22.17
N ARG A 69 5.18 -7.26 -21.62
CA ARG A 69 6.18 -6.43 -22.28
C ARG A 69 7.46 -6.35 -21.46
N ALA A 70 8.43 -7.21 -21.78
CA ALA A 70 9.68 -7.31 -21.04
C ALA A 70 10.49 -6.00 -21.05
N ASP A 71 10.54 -5.31 -22.19
CA ASP A 71 11.18 -4.01 -22.34
C ASP A 71 10.57 -2.94 -21.42
N TRP A 72 9.23 -2.96 -21.28
CA TRP A 72 8.52 -2.05 -20.39
C TRP A 72 8.74 -2.43 -18.93
N THR A 73 8.66 -3.72 -18.60
CA THR A 73 8.91 -4.25 -17.26
C THR A 73 10.31 -3.87 -16.75
N GLU A 74 11.35 -4.01 -17.58
CA GLU A 74 12.72 -3.63 -17.20
C GLU A 74 12.84 -2.12 -16.91
N ALA A 75 12.28 -1.27 -17.78
CA ALA A 75 12.24 0.16 -17.57
C ALA A 75 11.51 0.52 -16.26
N ALA A 76 10.37 -0.11 -16.01
CA ALA A 76 9.58 0.08 -14.80
C ALA A 76 10.32 -0.32 -13.54
N GLN A 77 10.96 -1.48 -13.52
CA GLN A 77 11.77 -1.92 -12.38
C GLN A 77 12.90 -0.93 -12.08
N LYS A 78 13.58 -0.43 -13.11
CA LYS A 78 14.62 0.59 -12.97
C LYS A 78 14.09 1.90 -12.41
N HIS A 79 13.03 2.46 -13.00
CA HIS A 79 12.45 3.73 -12.59
C HIS A 79 11.84 3.65 -11.19
N PHE A 80 11.11 2.57 -10.90
CA PHE A 80 10.55 2.31 -9.58
C PHE A 80 11.63 2.16 -8.51
N GLY A 81 12.69 1.38 -8.78
CA GLY A 81 13.81 1.20 -7.86
C GLY A 81 14.51 2.52 -7.53
N ALA A 82 14.77 3.35 -8.53
CA ALA A 82 15.34 4.69 -8.35
C ALA A 82 14.40 5.61 -7.55
N ALA A 83 13.11 5.62 -7.88
CA ALA A 83 12.10 6.38 -7.16
C ALA A 83 11.99 5.95 -5.70
N LEU A 84 11.97 4.64 -5.41
CA LEU A 84 11.95 4.11 -4.04
C LEU A 84 13.24 4.47 -3.27
N ALA A 85 14.40 4.45 -3.94
CA ALA A 85 15.66 4.88 -3.34
C ALA A 85 15.66 6.36 -2.94
N SER A 86 14.98 7.22 -3.70
CA SER A 86 14.84 8.64 -3.37
C SER A 86 14.04 8.91 -2.09
N GLN A 87 13.25 7.94 -1.60
CA GLN A 87 12.41 8.06 -0.41
C GLN A 87 13.17 7.81 0.91
N GLY A 88 14.50 7.98 0.93
CA GLY A 88 15.36 7.64 2.06
C GLY A 88 14.93 8.23 3.41
N LYS A 89 14.42 9.47 3.44
CA LYS A 89 13.89 10.09 4.68
C LYS A 89 12.72 9.32 5.28
N LEU A 90 11.84 8.79 4.42
CA LEU A 90 10.66 8.02 4.83
C LEU A 90 11.05 6.57 5.19
N LEU A 91 11.99 5.98 4.43
CA LEU A 91 12.43 4.60 4.65
C LEU A 91 13.33 4.44 5.88
N GLY A 92 14.17 5.43 6.20
CA GLY A 92 15.04 5.45 7.38
C GLY A 92 16.54 5.37 7.06
N GLY A 93 17.35 5.45 8.11
CA GLY A 93 18.82 5.46 7.99
C GLY A 93 19.46 4.08 7.81
N LYS A 94 18.74 2.98 8.11
CA LYS A 94 19.25 1.61 8.03
C LYS A 94 18.41 0.78 7.06
N VAL A 95 18.65 0.97 5.76
CA VAL A 95 17.93 0.28 4.69
C VAL A 95 18.86 -0.66 3.94
N THR A 96 18.53 -1.95 3.94
CA THR A 96 19.17 -2.97 3.10
C THR A 96 18.26 -3.28 1.93
N ARG A 97 18.80 -3.34 0.71
CA ARG A 97 18.07 -3.78 -0.48
C ARG A 97 18.56 -5.15 -0.88
N MET A 98 17.64 -6.10 -1.02
CA MET A 98 17.95 -7.43 -1.53
C MET A 98 17.90 -7.40 -3.06
N ALA A 99 18.85 -8.07 -3.70
CA ALA A 99 18.86 -8.23 -5.15
C ALA A 99 17.91 -9.37 -5.58
N LEU A 100 17.48 -9.37 -6.84
CA LEU A 100 16.59 -10.42 -7.39
C LEU A 100 17.12 -11.85 -7.17
N PRO A 101 18.40 -12.17 -7.52
CA PRO A 101 18.92 -13.53 -7.31
C PRO A 101 18.95 -13.95 -5.84
N GLU A 102 19.18 -13.01 -4.92
CA GLU A 102 19.14 -13.30 -3.48
C GLU A 102 17.70 -13.56 -3.00
N ALA A 103 16.71 -12.84 -3.55
CA ALA A 103 15.31 -13.01 -3.21
C ALA A 103 14.74 -14.36 -3.69
N GLU A 104 15.30 -14.94 -4.76
CA GLU A 104 14.95 -16.28 -5.24
C GLU A 104 15.22 -17.37 -4.19
N GLU A 105 16.24 -17.21 -3.34
CA GLU A 105 16.49 -18.12 -2.21
C GLU A 105 15.35 -18.11 -1.17
N PHE A 106 14.51 -17.07 -1.19
CA PHE A 106 13.37 -16.87 -0.29
C PHE A 106 12.03 -16.92 -1.04
N SER A 107 11.96 -17.58 -2.20
CA SER A 107 10.78 -17.66 -3.07
C SER A 107 9.51 -18.11 -2.32
N ASP A 108 9.64 -19.02 -1.37
CA ASP A 108 8.52 -19.52 -0.57
C ASP A 108 7.92 -18.41 0.31
N VAL A 109 8.78 -17.56 0.90
CA VAL A 109 8.35 -16.42 1.73
C VAL A 109 7.70 -15.35 0.86
N VAL A 110 8.27 -15.07 -0.31
CA VAL A 110 7.70 -14.12 -1.29
C VAL A 110 6.35 -14.62 -1.80
N THR A 111 6.22 -15.91 -2.09
CA THR A 111 4.96 -16.52 -2.55
C THR A 111 3.91 -16.52 -1.45
N LEU A 112 4.29 -16.86 -0.21
CA LEU A 112 3.39 -16.77 0.94
C LEU A 112 2.95 -15.33 1.20
N HIS A 113 3.87 -14.35 1.11
CA HIS A 113 3.54 -12.93 1.21
C HIS A 113 2.48 -12.55 0.19
N ARG A 114 2.66 -12.94 -1.07
CA ARG A 114 1.71 -12.64 -2.13
C ARG A 114 0.32 -13.20 -1.85
N ALA A 115 0.22 -14.46 -1.41
CA ALA A 115 -1.07 -15.06 -1.05
C ALA A 115 -1.76 -14.31 0.12
N VAL A 116 -1.00 -13.87 1.12
CA VAL A 116 -1.52 -13.05 2.23
C VAL A 116 -1.94 -11.66 1.73
N ALA A 117 -1.15 -11.03 0.86
CA ALA A 117 -1.45 -9.71 0.30
C ALA A 117 -2.71 -9.73 -0.58
N ASP A 118 -2.90 -10.78 -1.38
CA ASP A 118 -4.10 -10.99 -2.19
C ASP A 118 -5.33 -11.15 -1.29
N ALA A 119 -5.21 -11.93 -0.20
CA ALA A 119 -6.27 -12.07 0.79
C ALA A 119 -6.61 -10.74 1.48
N ILE A 120 -5.60 -9.93 1.83
CA ILE A 120 -5.82 -8.57 2.34
C ILE A 120 -6.58 -7.74 1.30
N GLY A 121 -6.13 -7.73 0.05
CA GLY A 121 -6.75 -6.93 -1.01
C GLY A 121 -8.21 -7.29 -1.29
N LEU A 122 -8.55 -8.58 -1.15
CA LEU A 122 -9.91 -9.06 -1.32
C LEU A 122 -10.80 -8.75 -0.12
N HIS A 123 -10.29 -8.96 1.10
CA HIS A 123 -11.12 -9.04 2.30
C HIS A 123 -11.02 -7.83 3.24
N HIS A 124 -10.01 -6.97 3.10
CA HIS A 124 -9.73 -5.86 4.04
C HIS A 124 -10.31 -4.50 3.59
N ARG A 125 -10.93 -4.44 2.40
CA ARG A 125 -11.56 -3.22 1.85
C ARG A 125 -12.95 -2.95 2.42
N GLY A 126 -13.45 -3.84 3.27
CA GLY A 126 -14.80 -3.82 3.80
C GLY A 126 -15.86 -4.23 2.77
N GLY A 127 -17.12 -4.28 3.20
CA GLY A 127 -18.24 -4.62 2.33
C GLY A 127 -18.47 -6.12 2.21
N LEU A 128 -19.01 -6.58 1.07
CA LEU A 128 -19.53 -7.95 0.93
C LEU A 128 -18.48 -9.06 1.07
N MET A 129 -17.21 -8.76 0.83
CA MET A 129 -16.11 -9.72 0.92
C MET A 129 -15.39 -9.67 2.27
N GLU A 130 -15.83 -8.85 3.22
CA GLU A 130 -15.20 -8.73 4.53
C GLU A 130 -15.32 -10.04 5.34
N LEU A 131 -14.22 -10.47 5.96
CA LEU A 131 -14.24 -11.66 6.81
C LEU A 131 -14.84 -11.31 8.18
N ALA A 132 -15.94 -11.97 8.54
CA ALA A 132 -16.68 -11.71 9.78
C ALA A 132 -15.82 -11.73 11.06
N THR A 133 -14.77 -12.54 11.10
CA THR A 133 -13.86 -12.67 12.25
C THR A 133 -12.75 -11.62 12.30
N LYS A 134 -12.42 -10.97 11.18
CA LYS A 134 -11.36 -9.94 11.10
C LYS A 134 -11.91 -8.52 11.03
N GLY A 135 -13.09 -8.36 10.44
CA GLY A 135 -13.66 -7.06 10.17
C GLY A 135 -12.75 -6.22 9.27
N ASP A 136 -12.63 -4.93 9.57
CA ASP A 136 -11.72 -3.98 8.91
C ASP A 136 -10.34 -3.85 9.58
N ARG A 137 -9.94 -4.85 10.38
CA ARG A 137 -8.67 -4.85 11.12
C ARG A 137 -7.56 -5.50 10.29
N LEU A 138 -6.43 -4.82 10.14
CA LEU A 138 -5.25 -5.38 9.47
C LEU A 138 -4.56 -6.38 10.41
N ASP A 139 -5.18 -7.55 10.56
CA ASP A 139 -4.72 -8.63 11.42
C ASP A 139 -4.32 -9.84 10.58
N TRP A 140 -3.21 -9.72 9.87
CA TRP A 140 -2.70 -10.70 8.93
C TRP A 140 -1.24 -11.02 9.26
N SER A 141 -0.83 -12.26 9.06
CA SER A 141 0.53 -12.70 9.39
C SER A 141 1.00 -13.80 8.45
N LEU A 142 2.29 -13.77 8.13
CA LEU A 142 3.03 -14.85 7.49
C LEU A 142 3.55 -15.87 8.51
N GLY A 143 3.36 -15.61 9.81
CA GLY A 143 3.88 -16.43 10.90
C GLY A 143 5.41 -16.51 10.89
N ASP A 144 5.95 -17.64 11.33
CA ASP A 144 7.40 -17.83 11.48
C ASP A 144 8.14 -18.03 10.15
N ALA A 145 7.42 -18.11 9.02
CA ALA A 145 8.02 -18.26 7.69
C ALA A 145 8.99 -17.13 7.31
N VAL A 146 8.90 -15.97 7.98
CA VAL A 146 9.78 -14.81 7.74
C VAL A 146 11.11 -14.86 8.50
N GLN A 147 11.27 -15.79 9.44
CA GLN A 147 12.50 -15.86 10.27
C GLN A 147 13.78 -16.04 9.44
N PRO A 148 13.83 -16.84 8.36
CA PRO A 148 15.03 -16.95 7.53
C PRO A 148 15.50 -15.62 6.94
N LEU A 149 14.58 -14.74 6.53
CA LEU A 149 14.92 -13.39 6.07
C LEU A 149 15.55 -12.56 7.20
N ARG A 150 14.97 -12.65 8.40
CA ARG A 150 15.49 -11.96 9.59
C ARG A 150 16.88 -12.46 9.97
N GLU A 151 17.08 -13.76 9.98
CA GLU A 151 18.36 -14.39 10.34
C GLU A 151 19.46 -14.02 9.35
N ARG A 152 19.15 -14.02 8.05
CA ARG A 152 20.11 -13.66 6.99
C ARG A 152 20.49 -12.19 7.02
N THR A 153 19.50 -11.30 7.16
CA THR A 153 19.69 -9.86 6.92
C THR A 153 19.83 -9.05 8.21
N GLY A 154 19.41 -9.63 9.33
CA GLY A 154 19.22 -8.93 10.59
C GLY A 154 18.07 -7.92 10.55
N ALA A 155 17.30 -7.75 9.49
CA ALA A 155 16.29 -6.70 9.43
C ALA A 155 15.15 -6.90 10.45
N ASP A 156 14.57 -5.79 10.93
CA ASP A 156 13.44 -5.80 11.85
C ASP A 156 12.10 -5.79 11.08
N TYR A 157 12.09 -5.14 9.91
CA TYR A 157 10.95 -5.11 8.99
C TYR A 157 11.37 -5.43 7.55
N ALA A 158 10.44 -5.98 6.77
CA ALA A 158 10.55 -6.13 5.31
C ALA A 158 9.46 -5.36 4.58
N LEU A 159 9.84 -4.62 3.54
CA LEU A 159 8.95 -3.96 2.59
C LEU A 159 8.84 -4.82 1.32
N PHE A 160 7.61 -5.23 1.03
CA PHE A 160 7.22 -5.91 -0.19
C PHE A 160 6.40 -4.96 -1.06
N THR A 161 6.62 -5.00 -2.37
CA THR A 161 5.88 -4.20 -3.35
C THR A 161 5.55 -5.03 -4.57
N TRP A 162 4.31 -4.91 -5.03
CA TRP A 162 3.80 -5.62 -6.19
C TRP A 162 3.02 -4.65 -7.07
N ILE A 163 3.23 -4.71 -8.39
CA ILE A 163 2.53 -3.86 -9.35
C ILE A 163 2.27 -4.64 -10.64
N ARG A 164 1.07 -4.46 -11.19
CA ARG A 164 0.72 -4.80 -12.56
C ARG A 164 0.17 -3.55 -13.22
N ASP A 165 0.64 -3.27 -14.43
CA ASP A 165 0.19 -2.09 -15.17
C ASP A 165 -0.01 -2.42 -16.63
N SER A 166 -0.98 -1.78 -17.27
CA SER A 166 -1.32 -2.05 -18.66
C SER A 166 -1.53 -0.76 -19.44
N TYR A 167 -1.13 -0.77 -20.71
CA TYR A 167 -1.26 0.40 -21.58
C TYR A 167 -1.87 0.01 -22.91
N ALA A 168 -2.77 0.86 -23.41
CA ALA A 168 -3.34 0.72 -24.73
C ALA A 168 -2.23 0.72 -25.79
N SER A 169 -2.23 -0.33 -26.60
CA SER A 169 -1.50 -0.41 -27.86
C SER A 169 -1.85 0.74 -28.81
N SER A 170 -1.04 0.94 -29.83
CA SER A 170 -1.28 1.98 -30.85
C SER A 170 -2.62 1.77 -31.56
N GLU A 171 -2.93 0.54 -31.93
CA GLU A 171 -4.19 0.16 -32.56
C GLU A 171 -5.38 0.35 -31.61
N ARG A 172 -5.24 0.04 -30.31
CA ARG A 172 -6.28 0.31 -29.32
C ARG A 172 -6.52 1.81 -29.16
N LYS A 173 -5.48 2.64 -29.11
CA LYS A 173 -5.61 4.10 -29.04
C LYS A 173 -6.37 4.67 -30.23
N ILE A 174 -6.11 4.18 -31.44
CA ILE A 174 -6.86 4.59 -32.65
C ILE A 174 -8.33 4.15 -32.54
N ALA A 175 -8.59 2.90 -32.15
CA ALA A 175 -9.95 2.39 -31.96
C ALA A 175 -10.72 3.19 -30.90
N MET A 176 -10.07 3.53 -29.77
CA MET A 176 -10.64 4.37 -28.72
C MET A 176 -11.01 5.76 -29.24
N ALA A 177 -10.13 6.40 -30.03
CA ALA A 177 -10.42 7.70 -30.63
C ALA A 177 -11.63 7.63 -31.57
N ALA A 178 -11.72 6.61 -32.42
CA ALA A 178 -12.87 6.40 -33.31
C ALA A 178 -14.18 6.18 -32.52
N LEU A 179 -14.14 5.35 -31.47
CA LEU A 179 -15.29 5.11 -30.59
C LEU A 179 -15.71 6.35 -29.80
N ALA A 180 -14.75 7.18 -29.38
CA ALA A 180 -15.03 8.44 -28.70
C ALA A 180 -15.79 9.44 -29.60
N LEU A 181 -15.49 9.48 -30.91
CA LEU A 181 -16.27 10.26 -31.89
C LEU A 181 -17.73 9.78 -32.01
N LEU A 182 -18.00 8.53 -31.63
CA LEU A 182 -19.34 7.94 -31.58
C LEU A 182 -19.99 8.01 -30.18
N GLY A 183 -19.35 8.71 -29.22
CA GLY A 183 -19.86 8.90 -27.86
C GLY A 183 -19.57 7.76 -26.88
N ALA A 184 -18.74 6.78 -27.25
CA ALA A 184 -18.37 5.69 -26.35
C ALA A 184 -17.14 6.05 -25.48
N ILE A 185 -17.15 5.62 -24.22
CA ILE A 185 -16.02 5.75 -23.30
C ILE A 185 -15.32 4.38 -23.21
N SER A 186 -14.01 4.36 -23.45
CA SER A 186 -13.18 3.15 -23.33
C SER A 186 -11.96 3.43 -22.47
N LEU A 187 -11.58 2.44 -21.66
CA LEU A 187 -10.50 2.53 -20.70
C LEU A 187 -9.16 2.20 -21.38
N GLY A 188 -8.15 3.05 -21.14
CA GLY A 188 -6.85 3.02 -21.81
C GLY A 188 -5.81 2.11 -21.17
N GLY A 189 -6.05 1.62 -19.96
CA GLY A 189 -5.08 0.88 -19.16
C GLY A 189 -5.41 0.99 -17.68
N GLU A 190 -4.97 0.01 -16.89
CA GLU A 190 -5.18 -0.04 -15.45
C GLU A 190 -3.86 -0.37 -14.76
N GLN A 191 -3.58 0.36 -13.68
CA GLN A 191 -2.47 0.15 -12.78
C GLN A 191 -3.01 -0.31 -11.42
N GLU A 192 -2.62 -1.52 -11.03
CA GLU A 192 -2.93 -2.11 -9.73
C GLU A 192 -1.64 -2.43 -8.98
N GLY A 193 -1.64 -2.25 -7.66
CA GLY A 193 -0.47 -2.52 -6.86
C GLY A 193 -0.71 -2.48 -5.37
N TYR A 194 0.31 -2.87 -4.60
CA TYR A 194 0.35 -2.67 -3.17
C TYR A 194 1.78 -2.47 -2.65
N ALA A 195 1.87 -1.91 -1.44
CA ALA A 195 3.05 -1.91 -0.61
C ALA A 195 2.68 -2.48 0.77
N SER A 196 3.52 -3.35 1.31
CA SER A 196 3.28 -4.07 2.56
C SER A 196 4.52 -4.06 3.43
N LEU A 197 4.36 -3.66 4.69
CA LEU A 197 5.40 -3.72 5.71
C LEU A 197 5.12 -4.89 6.66
N VAL A 198 6.08 -5.81 6.76
CA VAL A 198 6.01 -7.00 7.61
C VAL A 198 7.01 -6.89 8.75
N ASP A 199 6.57 -7.11 9.99
CA ASP A 199 7.45 -7.29 11.14
C ASP A 199 8.12 -8.67 11.05
N LEU A 200 9.44 -8.69 10.87
CA LEU A 200 10.20 -9.92 10.63
C LEU A 200 10.43 -10.76 11.88
N ARG A 201 10.09 -10.26 13.06
CA ARG A 201 10.13 -11.04 14.32
C ARG A 201 8.85 -11.86 14.51
N THR A 202 7.72 -11.39 14.00
CA THR A 202 6.40 -11.97 14.27
C THR A 202 5.64 -12.43 13.01
N GLY A 203 6.11 -12.05 11.82
CA GLY A 203 5.42 -12.27 10.55
C GLY A 203 4.20 -11.37 10.32
N ARG A 204 3.84 -10.50 11.27
CA ARG A 204 2.65 -9.66 11.17
C ARG A 204 2.82 -8.64 10.06
N VAL A 205 1.80 -8.52 9.21
CA VAL A 205 1.66 -7.39 8.29
C VAL A 205 1.24 -6.18 9.12
N VAL A 206 2.21 -5.32 9.43
CA VAL A 206 2.00 -4.17 10.33
C VAL A 206 1.49 -2.93 9.61
N TRP A 207 1.73 -2.85 8.30
CA TRP A 207 1.15 -1.83 7.45
C TRP A 207 0.90 -2.33 6.02
N PHE A 208 -0.16 -1.84 5.39
CA PHE A 208 -0.54 -2.21 4.03
C PHE A 208 -1.23 -1.05 3.33
N ASN A 209 -0.84 -0.78 2.08
CA ASN A 209 -1.49 0.21 1.24
C ASN A 209 -1.63 -0.31 -0.19
N GLN A 210 -2.77 0.02 -0.82
CA GLN A 210 -3.09 -0.42 -2.18
C GLN A 210 -3.15 0.74 -3.15
N LEU A 211 -2.98 0.39 -4.41
CA LEU A 211 -3.07 1.26 -5.56
C LEU A 211 -4.00 0.59 -6.58
N SER A 212 -5.00 1.32 -7.05
CA SER A 212 -5.80 0.96 -8.22
C SER A 212 -6.23 2.26 -8.88
N ARG A 213 -5.82 2.45 -10.14
CA ARG A 213 -6.09 3.67 -10.91
C ARG A 213 -5.94 3.42 -12.41
N MET A 214 -6.47 4.35 -13.20
CA MET A 214 -6.48 4.29 -14.68
C MET A 214 -5.40 5.17 -15.32
N SER A 215 -4.40 5.61 -14.54
CA SER A 215 -3.40 6.58 -14.96
C SER A 215 -2.05 6.32 -14.30
N GLY A 216 -1.00 6.93 -14.84
CA GLY A 216 0.39 6.67 -14.47
C GLY A 216 1.10 5.93 -15.60
N ASP A 217 2.43 6.03 -15.65
CA ASP A 217 3.25 5.30 -16.62
C ASP A 217 4.60 4.94 -16.01
N LEU A 218 4.76 3.70 -15.57
CA LEU A 218 6.00 3.25 -14.94
C LEU A 218 7.18 3.16 -15.90
N ARG A 219 6.94 3.25 -17.22
CA ARG A 219 8.01 3.29 -18.22
C ARG A 219 8.78 4.61 -18.15
N ASP A 220 8.19 5.64 -17.53
CA ASP A 220 8.77 6.96 -17.38
C ASP A 220 9.16 7.26 -15.92
N ALA A 221 10.24 8.03 -15.74
CA ALA A 221 10.81 8.29 -14.42
C ALA A 221 9.90 9.11 -13.48
N GLU A 222 9.27 10.18 -13.99
CA GLU A 222 8.45 11.08 -13.18
C GLU A 222 7.16 10.40 -12.67
N PRO A 223 6.35 9.72 -13.52
CA PRO A 223 5.19 8.99 -13.02
C PRO A 223 5.55 7.79 -12.12
N ALA A 224 6.76 7.23 -12.24
CA ALA A 224 7.25 6.23 -11.29
C ALA A 224 7.47 6.81 -9.88
N VAL A 225 7.94 8.05 -9.76
CA VAL A 225 8.02 8.76 -8.47
C VAL A 225 6.64 8.94 -7.87
N GLU A 226 5.66 9.37 -8.67
CA GLU A 226 4.27 9.51 -8.22
C GLU A 226 3.67 8.18 -7.74
N THR A 227 3.94 7.09 -8.48
CA THR A 227 3.51 5.73 -8.11
C THR A 227 4.09 5.33 -6.75
N VAL A 228 5.40 5.52 -6.54
CA VAL A 228 6.07 5.22 -5.26
C VAL A 228 5.48 6.07 -4.12
N GLN A 229 5.28 7.36 -4.33
CA GLN A 229 4.69 8.24 -3.32
C GLN A 229 3.27 7.82 -2.95
N THR A 230 2.48 7.39 -3.93
CA THR A 230 1.12 6.91 -3.71
C THR A 230 1.13 5.60 -2.94
N LEU A 231 1.99 4.65 -3.32
CA LEU A 231 2.15 3.39 -2.62
C LEU A 231 2.63 3.59 -1.18
N LEU A 232 3.57 4.49 -0.93
CA LEU A 232 4.09 4.79 0.41
C LEU A 232 3.26 5.84 1.18
N LYS A 233 2.07 6.20 0.70
CA LYS A 233 1.20 7.15 1.39
C LYS A 233 0.83 6.61 2.77
N GLY A 234 1.18 7.37 3.81
CA GLY A 234 0.94 6.96 5.20
C GLY A 234 1.86 5.84 5.68
N PHE A 235 2.99 5.60 5.00
CA PHE A 235 4.00 4.65 5.43
C PHE A 235 4.45 4.94 6.88
N PRO A 236 4.73 3.91 7.70
CA PRO A 236 5.06 4.10 9.11
C PRO A 236 6.32 4.93 9.30
N GLY A 237 6.16 6.09 9.95
CA GLY A 237 7.26 6.93 10.41
C GLY A 237 8.02 6.31 11.59
N PHE A 238 8.81 7.14 12.26
CA PHE A 238 9.59 6.74 13.43
C PHE A 238 8.93 7.27 14.71
N GLN A 239 8.98 6.48 15.79
CA GLN A 239 8.71 6.92 17.16
C GLN A 239 9.89 7.73 17.70
#